data_AF-A0A3M2Y2M7-F1
#
_entry.id   AF-A0A3M2Y2M7-F1
#
_cell.length_a   1.000
_cell.length_b   1.000
_cell.length_c   1.000
_cell.angle_alpha   90.00
_cell.angle_beta   90.00
_cell.angle_gamma   90.00
#
_symmetry.space_group_name_H-M   'P 1'
#
loop_
_entity.id
_entity.type
_entity.pdbx_description
1 polymer ?
#
loop_
_entity_poly.entity_id
_entity_poly.type
_entity_poly.pdbx_seq_one_letter_code
_entity_poly.pdbx_strand_id
1 'polypeptide(L)'
;AACGWLIEKRLGRLPAVAEARMNLSTHRLQVRWRSDQLALSQLLSELHAIGYVAHPWQADRAAERLASENRLALRQLGVAGLLWFQAMMATMATWPEFNIDLSPQMHTILRWVALFLTTPIVFYSCAPFFRGALRDLRNRQLTMDVS
;
A
#
# COMPACT_ATOMS: atom_id res chain seq x y z
N ALA A 1 20.97 -8.77 -4.50
CA ALA A 1 21.20 -9.29 -5.87
C ALA A 1 21.58 -10.78 -5.91
N ALA A 2 22.37 -11.32 -4.98
CA ALA A 2 22.86 -12.71 -5.05
C ALA A 2 21.77 -13.80 -4.97
N CYS A 3 20.68 -13.57 -4.24
CA CYS A 3 19.60 -14.55 -4.04
C CYS A 3 18.84 -14.91 -5.32
N GLY A 4 18.53 -13.92 -6.17
CA GLY A 4 17.79 -14.15 -7.41
C GLY A 4 18.60 -14.98 -8.42
N TRP A 5 19.88 -14.66 -8.57
CA TRP A 5 20.80 -15.42 -9.42
C TRP A 5 20.93 -16.89 -8.99
N LEU A 6 20.97 -17.15 -7.67
CA LEU A 6 21.03 -18.51 -7.14
C LEU A 6 19.78 -19.32 -7.52
N ILE A 7 18.61 -18.70 -7.40
CA ILE A 7 17.33 -19.33 -7.73
C ILE A 7 17.25 -19.65 -9.24
N GLU A 8 17.59 -18.68 -10.09
CA GLU A 8 17.61 -18.86 -11.55
C GLU A 8 18.58 -19.97 -11.96
N LYS A 9 19.80 -19.97 -11.40
CA LYS A 9 20.81 -20.98 -11.70
C LYS A 9 20.43 -22.38 -11.21
N ARG A 10 19.78 -22.48 -10.04
CA ARG A 10 19.32 -23.77 -9.51
C ARG A 10 18.21 -24.34 -10.38
N LEU A 11 17.22 -23.53 -10.74
CA LEU A 11 16.09 -23.97 -11.58
C LEU A 11 16.52 -24.26 -13.01
N GLY A 12 17.43 -23.48 -13.59
CA GLY A 12 17.97 -23.71 -14.93
C GLY A 12 18.80 -25.00 -15.07
N ARG A 13 19.19 -25.64 -13.96
CA ARG A 13 19.85 -26.96 -13.99
C ARG A 13 18.86 -28.12 -14.12
N LEU A 14 17.57 -27.88 -13.90
CA LEU A 14 16.54 -28.91 -14.05
C LEU A 14 16.25 -29.08 -15.55
N PRO A 15 16.40 -30.29 -16.11
CA PRO A 15 16.20 -30.52 -17.55
C PRO A 15 14.76 -30.26 -18.01
N ALA A 16 13.79 -30.31 -17.09
CA ALA A 16 12.39 -30.02 -17.36
C ALA A 16 12.06 -28.51 -17.35
N VAL A 17 12.99 -27.64 -16.93
CA VAL A 17 12.78 -26.18 -16.88
C VAL A 17 13.33 -25.54 -18.15
N ALA A 18 12.46 -24.89 -18.92
CA ALA A 18 12.83 -24.18 -20.14
C ALA A 18 13.33 -22.76 -19.85
N GLU A 19 12.74 -22.09 -18.85
CA GLU A 19 13.11 -20.71 -18.50
C GLU A 19 12.75 -20.43 -17.04
N ALA A 20 13.62 -19.73 -16.32
CA ALA A 20 13.37 -19.22 -14.97
C ALA A 20 13.94 -17.80 -14.87
N ARG A 21 13.08 -16.82 -14.58
CA ARG A 21 13.46 -15.42 -14.38
C ARG A 21 12.86 -14.86 -13.11
N MET A 22 13.68 -14.23 -12.28
CA MET A 22 13.26 -13.59 -11.05
C MET A 22 13.25 -12.08 -11.20
N ASN A 23 12.09 -11.47 -10.96
CA ASN A 23 11.98 -10.04 -10.81
C ASN A 23 12.24 -9.68 -9.34
N LEU A 24 13.44 -9.14 -9.06
CA LEU A 24 13.86 -8.75 -7.71
C LEU A 24 13.03 -7.58 -7.15
N SER A 25 12.49 -6.70 -7.99
CA SER A 25 11.68 -5.56 -7.55
C SER A 25 10.28 -5.98 -7.09
N THR A 26 9.70 -7.00 -7.72
CA THR A 26 8.35 -7.50 -7.38
C THR A 26 8.37 -8.78 -6.55
N HIS A 27 9.55 -9.34 -6.25
CA HIS A 27 9.73 -10.64 -5.61
C HIS A 27 8.98 -11.78 -6.32
N ARG A 28 8.85 -11.71 -7.65
CA ARG A 28 8.13 -12.71 -8.47
C ARG A 28 9.11 -13.54 -9.28
N LEU A 29 8.90 -14.85 -9.28
CA LEU A 29 9.63 -15.81 -10.10
C LEU A 29 8.71 -16.32 -11.22
N GLN A 30 9.08 -16.08 -12.46
CA GLN A 30 8.42 -16.63 -13.63
C GLN A 30 9.18 -17.87 -14.09
N VAL A 31 8.52 -19.03 -14.08
CA VAL A 31 9.12 -20.30 -14.53
C VAL A 31 8.27 -20.90 -15.63
N ARG A 32 8.92 -21.30 -16.71
CA ARG A 32 8.33 -22.12 -17.78
C ARG A 32 8.98 -23.50 -17.70
N TRP A 33 8.18 -24.52 -17.41
CA TRP A 33 8.65 -25.89 -17.29
C TRP A 33 7.66 -26.86 -17.92
N ARG A 34 8.15 -28.08 -18.13
CA ARG A 34 7.41 -29.22 -18.68
C ARG A 34 6.68 -29.95 -17.57
N SER A 35 5.37 -29.73 -17.45
CA SER A 35 4.52 -30.35 -16.41
C SER A 35 4.36 -31.86 -16.57
N ASP A 36 4.63 -32.39 -17.76
CA ASP A 36 4.70 -33.82 -18.08
C ASP A 36 5.91 -34.52 -17.44
N GLN A 37 6.98 -33.77 -17.15
CA GLN A 37 8.25 -34.32 -16.64
C GLN A 37 8.54 -33.91 -15.19
N LEU A 38 8.00 -32.78 -14.74
CA LEU A 38 8.26 -32.23 -13.40
C LEU A 38 6.98 -31.62 -12.80
N ALA A 39 6.55 -32.17 -11.67
CA ALA A 39 5.40 -31.65 -10.95
C ALA A 39 5.73 -30.32 -10.24
N LEU A 40 4.73 -29.45 -10.11
CA LEU A 40 4.89 -28.16 -9.40
C LEU A 40 5.37 -28.36 -7.96
N SER A 41 4.91 -29.41 -7.27
CA SER A 41 5.34 -29.75 -5.90
C SER A 41 6.84 -30.00 -5.80
N GLN A 42 7.44 -30.67 -6.78
CA GLN A 42 8.88 -30.93 -6.84
C GLN A 42 9.66 -29.64 -7.09
N LEU A 43 9.14 -28.76 -7.96
CA LEU A 43 9.73 -27.45 -8.23
C LEU A 43 9.74 -26.57 -6.96
N LEU A 44 8.64 -26.57 -6.20
CA LEU A 44 8.57 -25.90 -4.89
C LEU A 44 9.49 -26.54 -3.85
N SER A 45 9.66 -27.86 -3.87
CA SER A 45 10.59 -28.57 -2.98
C SER A 45 12.05 -28.21 -3.27
N GLU A 46 12.44 -28.06 -4.54
CA GLU A 46 13.79 -27.61 -4.91
C GLU A 46 14.07 -26.19 -4.42
N LEU A 47 13.08 -25.30 -4.49
CA LEU A 47 13.16 -23.96 -3.91
C LEU A 47 13.29 -24.02 -2.38
N HIS A 48 12.55 -24.91 -1.73
CA HIS A 48 12.64 -25.11 -0.29
C HIS A 48 14.02 -25.65 0.14
N ALA A 49 14.63 -26.53 -0.67
CA ALA A 49 15.95 -27.10 -0.42
C ALA A 49 17.08 -26.05 -0.44
N ILE A 50 16.91 -24.96 -1.20
CA ILE A 50 17.82 -23.80 -1.18
C ILE A 50 17.40 -22.72 -0.17
N GLY A 51 16.43 -23.00 0.69
CA GLY A 51 15.99 -22.12 1.79
C GLY A 51 14.93 -21.08 1.41
N TYR A 52 14.31 -21.18 0.23
CA TYR A 52 13.27 -20.24 -0.20
C TYR A 52 11.89 -20.88 -0.20
N VAL A 53 10.95 -20.27 0.53
CA VAL A 53 9.54 -20.65 0.50
C VAL A 53 8.88 -19.93 -0.67
N ALA A 54 8.39 -20.70 -1.63
CA ALA A 54 7.62 -20.20 -2.76
C ALA A 54 6.16 -20.65 -2.68
N HIS A 55 5.25 -19.77 -3.11
CA HIS A 55 3.82 -20.07 -3.20
C HIS A 55 3.37 -19.90 -4.65
N PRO A 56 2.43 -20.75 -5.13
CA PRO A 56 1.87 -20.60 -6.47
C PRO A 56 1.30 -19.19 -6.65
N TRP A 57 1.65 -18.55 -7.76
CA TRP A 57 1.09 -17.25 -8.11
C TRP A 57 -0.41 -17.39 -8.36
N GLN A 58 -1.23 -16.88 -7.44
CA GLN A 58 -2.68 -16.79 -7.60
C GLN A 58 -3.01 -15.38 -8.10
N ALA A 59 -3.23 -15.25 -9.41
CA ALA A 59 -3.57 -13.99 -10.05
C ALA A 59 -4.78 -13.31 -9.38
N ASP A 60 -5.79 -14.10 -8.99
CA ASP A 60 -7.01 -13.58 -8.36
C ASP A 60 -6.74 -12.88 -7.04
N ARG A 61 -5.97 -13.49 -6.11
CA ARG A 61 -5.74 -12.88 -4.79
C ARG A 61 -4.90 -11.61 -4.85
N ALA A 62 -3.90 -11.55 -5.73
CA ALA A 62 -3.07 -10.37 -5.89
C ALA A 62 -3.84 -9.23 -6.57
N ALA A 63 -4.60 -9.55 -7.63
CA ALA A 63 -5.45 -8.57 -8.30
C ALA A 63 -6.57 -8.07 -7.39
N GLU A 64 -7.17 -8.95 -6.58
CA GLU A 64 -8.24 -8.61 -5.65
C GLU A 64 -7.76 -7.74 -4.50
N ARG A 65 -6.55 -7.99 -3.96
CA ARG A 65 -5.91 -7.08 -3.00
C ARG A 65 -5.70 -5.70 -3.60
N LEU A 66 -5.10 -5.61 -4.78
CA LEU A 66 -4.88 -4.34 -5.47
C LEU A 66 -6.20 -3.60 -5.74
N ALA A 67 -7.24 -4.33 -6.17
CA ALA A 67 -8.57 -3.76 -6.38
C ALA A 67 -9.19 -3.25 -5.08
N SER A 68 -9.02 -3.97 -3.98
CA SER A 68 -9.51 -3.55 -2.66
C SER A 68 -8.78 -2.32 -2.12
N GLU A 69 -7.47 -2.23 -2.32
CA GLU A 69 -6.63 -1.08 -1.97
C GLU A 69 -7.01 0.14 -2.79
N ASN A 70 -7.15 -0.02 -4.11
CA ASN A 70 -7.63 1.04 -5.00
C ASN A 70 -9.02 1.54 -4.61
N ARG A 71 -9.95 0.63 -4.27
CA ARG A 71 -11.30 1.00 -3.82
C ARG A 71 -11.27 1.75 -2.49
N LEU A 72 -10.40 1.36 -1.57
CA LEU A 72 -10.19 2.09 -0.31
C LEU A 72 -9.63 3.49 -0.58
N ALA A 73 -8.62 3.61 -1.44
CA ALA A 73 -8.01 4.89 -1.81
C ALA A 73 -9.04 5.84 -2.45
N LEU A 74 -9.87 5.34 -3.36
CA LEU A 74 -10.96 6.12 -3.97
C LEU A 74 -11.98 6.62 -2.93
N ARG A 75 -12.30 5.79 -1.93
CA ARG A 75 -13.18 6.20 -0.82
C ARG A 75 -12.53 7.25 0.07
N GLN A 76 -11.24 7.10 0.40
CA GLN A 76 -10.48 8.09 1.15
C GLN A 76 -10.43 9.42 0.42
N LEU A 77 -10.19 9.42 -0.90
CA LEU A 77 -10.23 10.61 -1.73
C LEU A 77 -11.62 11.26 -1.73
N GLY A 78 -12.69 10.47 -1.87
CA GLY A 78 -14.06 10.98 -1.81
C GLY A 78 -14.40 11.63 -0.46
N VAL A 79 -14.10 10.96 0.64
CA VAL A 79 -14.32 11.48 2.00
C VAL A 79 -13.47 12.74 2.25
N ALA A 80 -12.20 12.71 1.86
CA ALA A 80 -11.31 13.86 2.01
C ALA A 80 -11.81 15.06 1.20
N GLY A 81 -12.17 14.87 -0.06
CA GLY A 81 -12.67 15.95 -0.91
C GLY A 81 -13.96 16.57 -0.38
N LEU A 82 -14.93 15.75 0.02
CA LEU A 82 -16.21 16.23 0.56
C LEU A 82 -16.04 17.02 1.85
N LEU A 83 -15.27 16.49 2.81
CA LEU A 83 -15.05 17.15 4.09
C LEU A 83 -14.12 18.36 3.97
N TRP A 84 -13.13 18.31 3.07
CA TRP A 84 -12.24 19.44 2.79
C TRP A 84 -13.04 20.61 2.23
N PHE A 85 -13.98 20.37 1.31
CA PHE A 85 -14.84 21.42 0.79
C PHE A 85 -15.66 22.11 1.90
N GLN A 86 -16.22 21.33 2.82
CA GLN A 86 -16.97 21.88 3.97
C GLN A 86 -16.07 22.63 4.96
N ALA A 87 -14.89 22.08 5.27
CA ALA A 87 -13.92 22.73 6.14
C ALA A 87 -13.39 24.03 5.53
N MET A 88 -13.16 24.05 4.22
CA MET A 88 -12.77 25.24 3.46
C MET A 88 -13.86 26.31 3.55
N MET A 89 -15.13 25.96 3.30
CA MET A 89 -16.24 26.91 3.42
C MET A 89 -16.40 27.46 4.84
N ALA A 90 -16.33 26.59 5.87
CA ALA A 90 -16.43 27.01 7.27
C ALA A 90 -15.26 27.95 7.66
N THR A 91 -14.06 27.67 7.17
CA THR A 91 -12.88 28.51 7.40
C THR A 91 -12.98 29.81 6.61
N MET A 92 -13.43 29.79 5.36
CA MET A 92 -13.56 31.00 4.54
C MET A 92 -14.59 31.97 5.13
N ALA A 93 -15.66 31.45 5.76
CA ALA A 93 -16.63 32.28 6.47
C ALA A 93 -16.06 33.04 7.68
N THR A 94 -14.87 32.68 8.19
CA THR A 94 -14.21 33.42 9.28
C THR A 94 -13.39 34.62 8.78
N TRP A 95 -13.20 34.75 7.47
CA TRP A 95 -12.39 35.80 6.88
C TRP A 95 -13.22 37.10 6.73
N PRO A 96 -12.69 38.27 7.12
CA PRO A 96 -13.45 39.53 7.09
C PRO A 96 -13.96 39.91 5.70
N GLU A 97 -13.27 39.50 4.63
CA GLU A 97 -13.64 39.79 3.24
C GLU A 97 -14.94 39.09 2.83
N PHE A 98 -15.28 37.98 3.49
CA PHE A 98 -16.45 37.16 3.18
C PHE A 98 -17.59 37.32 4.19
N ASN A 99 -17.30 37.80 5.41
CA ASN A 99 -18.32 38.01 6.43
C ASN A 99 -17.96 39.16 7.38
N ILE A 100 -18.47 40.35 7.06
CA ILE A 100 -18.13 41.61 7.74
C ILE A 100 -18.75 41.69 9.14
N ASP A 101 -19.92 41.07 9.35
CA ASP A 101 -20.70 41.14 10.60
C ASP A 101 -20.64 39.84 11.43
N LEU A 102 -19.55 39.08 11.32
CA LEU A 102 -19.39 37.82 12.04
C LEU A 102 -19.19 38.06 13.54
N SER A 103 -20.11 37.56 14.37
CA SER A 103 -19.97 37.66 15.82
C SER A 103 -18.77 36.84 16.36
N PRO A 104 -18.10 37.28 17.45
CA PRO A 104 -16.98 36.53 18.04
C PRO A 104 -17.32 35.10 18.46
N GLN A 105 -18.57 34.87 18.86
CA GLN A 105 -19.09 33.55 19.21
C GLN A 105 -19.20 32.66 17.98
N MET A 106 -19.76 33.17 16.88
CA MET A 106 -19.87 32.42 15.62
C MET A 106 -18.49 32.09 15.04
N HIS A 107 -17.55 33.03 15.11
CA HIS A 107 -16.16 32.81 14.71
C HIS A 107 -15.52 31.62 15.45
N THR A 108 -15.78 31.50 16.75
CA THR A 108 -15.28 30.39 17.56
C THR A 108 -15.95 29.06 17.19
N ILE A 109 -17.27 29.06 16.98
CA ILE A 109 -18.03 27.86 16.58
C ILE A 109 -17.54 27.34 15.23
N LEU A 110 -17.35 28.21 14.23
CA LEU A 110 -16.89 27.83 12.90
C LEU A 110 -15.49 27.17 12.94
N ARG A 111 -14.60 27.64 13.81
CA ARG A 111 -13.29 27.02 14.02
C ARG A 111 -13.39 25.63 14.64
N TRP A 112 -14.30 25.43 15.60
CA TRP A 112 -14.56 24.10 16.15
C TRP A 112 -15.18 23.16 15.13
N VAL A 113 -16.08 23.66 14.27
CA VAL A 113 -16.63 22.89 13.15
C VAL A 113 -15.53 22.49 12.18
N ALA A 114 -14.65 23.41 11.79
CA ALA A 114 -13.52 23.12 10.92
C ALA A 114 -12.57 22.07 11.55
N LEU A 115 -12.30 22.16 12.86
CA LEU A 115 -11.53 21.15 13.58
C LEU A 115 -12.20 19.78 13.51
N PHE A 116 -13.50 19.73 13.78
CA PHE A 116 -14.27 18.48 13.76
C PHE A 116 -14.30 17.85 12.36
N LEU A 117 -14.44 18.65 11.31
CA LEU A 117 -14.44 18.19 9.92
C LEU A 117 -13.06 17.72 9.44
N THR A 118 -11.99 18.39 9.87
CA THR A 118 -10.61 18.05 9.45
C THR A 118 -10.05 16.83 10.18
N THR A 119 -10.46 16.60 11.43
CA THR A 119 -10.05 15.44 12.26
C THR A 119 -10.21 14.10 11.53
N PRO A 120 -11.40 13.70 11.03
CA PRO A 120 -11.56 12.42 10.34
C PRO A 120 -10.77 12.36 9.03
N ILE A 121 -10.55 13.48 8.33
CA ILE A 121 -9.71 13.49 7.12
C ILE A 121 -8.29 13.06 7.47
N VAL A 122 -7.70 13.67 8.49
CA VAL A 122 -6.33 13.37 8.94
C VAL A 122 -6.22 11.92 9.39
N PHE A 123 -7.12 11.45 10.26
CA PHE A 123 -7.00 10.10 10.81
C PHE A 123 -7.37 8.99 9.82
N TYR A 124 -8.34 9.21 8.93
CA TYR A 124 -8.78 8.20 7.97
C TYR A 124 -7.90 8.13 6.73
N SER A 125 -7.54 9.29 6.16
CA SER A 125 -6.74 9.35 4.92
C SER A 125 -5.24 9.18 5.19
N CYS A 126 -4.73 9.67 6.32
CA CYS A 126 -3.31 9.47 6.69
C CYS A 126 -3.07 8.22 7.56
N ALA A 127 -4.07 7.35 7.73
CA ALA A 127 -3.94 6.07 8.45
C ALA A 127 -2.70 5.23 8.05
N PRO A 128 -2.37 5.01 6.75
CA PRO A 128 -1.17 4.25 6.38
C PRO A 128 0.12 4.93 6.83
N PHE A 129 0.19 6.26 6.71
CA PHE A 129 1.33 7.05 7.17
C PHE A 129 1.55 6.92 8.68
N PHE A 130 0.48 7.02 9.48
CA PHE A 130 0.59 6.81 10.92
C PHE A 130 1.06 5.40 11.29
N ARG A 131 0.61 4.37 10.55
CA ARG A 131 1.06 3.00 10.77
C ARG A 131 2.54 2.81 10.42
N GLY A 132 3.02 3.43 9.34
CA GLY A 132 4.44 3.47 8.99
C GLY A 132 5.25 4.16 10.09
N ALA A 133 4.85 5.37 10.48
CA ALA A 133 5.54 6.15 11.50
C ALA A 133 5.63 5.43 12.87
N LEU A 134 4.54 4.77 13.30
CA LEU A 134 4.54 3.96 14.53
C LEU A 134 5.49 2.77 14.45
N ARG A 135 5.57 2.11 13.28
CA ARG A 135 6.49 0.99 13.05
C ARG A 135 7.94 1.45 13.11
N ASP A 136 8.24 2.57 12.47
CA ASP A 136 9.58 3.15 12.39
C ASP A 136 10.06 3.66 13.74
N LEU A 137 9.16 4.32 14.49
CA LEU A 137 9.42 4.76 15.86
C LEU A 137 9.71 3.57 16.78
N ARG A 138 8.94 2.47 16.66
CA ARG A 138 9.16 1.25 17.46
C ARG A 138 10.49 0.59 17.11
N ASN A 139 10.87 0.61 15.83
CA ASN A 139 12.11 0.02 15.35
C ASN A 139 13.32 0.95 15.51
N ARG A 140 13.12 2.18 16.00
CA ARG A 140 14.15 3.23 16.16
C ARG A 140 14.94 3.50 14.87
N GLN A 141 14.28 3.36 13.73
CA GLN A 141 14.85 3.62 12.41
C GLN A 141 14.04 4.72 11.74
N LEU A 142 14.72 5.74 11.25
CA LEU A 142 14.11 6.76 10.41
C LEU A 142 14.30 6.31 8.96
N THR A 143 13.26 5.72 8.38
CA THR A 143 13.22 5.38 6.95
C THR A 143 12.44 6.44 6.17
N MET A 144 12.79 6.61 4.90
CA MET A 144 12.08 7.50 3.96
C MET A 144 10.75 6.88 3.47
N ASP A 145 10.60 5.55 3.63
CA ASP A 145 9.41 4.80 3.23
C ASP A 145 8.42 4.65 4.39
N VAL A 146 7.59 5.69 4.59
CA VAL A 146 6.51 5.70 5.60
C VAL A 146 5.15 5.35 4.97
N SER A 147 5.15 4.62 3.84
CA SER A 147 3.93 4.31 3.05
C SER A 147 3.48 2.85 3.21
#